data_AF-A0A1Q7NMP9-F1
#
_entry.id   AF-A0A1Q7NMP9-F1
#
_cell.length_a   1.000
_cell.length_b   1.000
_cell.length_c   1.000
_cell.angle_alpha   90.00
_cell.angle_beta   90.00
_cell.angle_gamma   90.00
#
_symmetry.space_group_name_H-M   'P 1'
#
loop_
_entity.id
_entity.type
_entity.pdbx_description
1 polymer ?
#
loop_
_entity_poly.entity_id
_entity_poly.type
_entity_poly.pdbx_seq_one_letter_code
_entity_poly.pdbx_strand_id
1 'polypeptide(L)'
;MTGEKLLPGARRALIGFAENFYRKVYPPKPEKNQLFDFSDTTFLRDFLRESKNLFRTKGVITEFIFMGRAEMGLYQTLHRLKARVPTSQIVRNTFENLTL
;
A
#
# COMPACT_ATOMS: atom_id res chain seq x y z
N MET A 1 -21.80 -9.53 -10.91
CA MET A 1 -20.36 -9.43 -10.62
C MET A 1 -20.10 -10.05 -9.26
N THR A 2 -19.93 -11.37 -9.23
CA THR A 2 -19.60 -12.13 -8.02
C THR A 2 -18.11 -11.98 -7.76
N GLY A 3 -17.75 -11.44 -6.59
CA GLY A 3 -16.35 -11.34 -6.17
C GLY A 3 -15.71 -12.72 -6.13
N GLU A 4 -14.86 -13.00 -7.11
CA GLU A 4 -14.14 -14.26 -7.16
C GLU A 4 -13.32 -14.43 -5.88
N LYS A 5 -13.54 -15.56 -5.20
CA LYS A 5 -12.88 -15.84 -3.94
C LYS A 5 -11.39 -16.03 -4.21
N LEU A 6 -10.56 -15.12 -3.69
CA LEU A 6 -9.12 -15.21 -3.79
C LEU A 6 -8.63 -16.58 -3.34
N LEU A 7 -7.69 -17.17 -4.10
CA LEU A 7 -7.00 -18.38 -3.67
C LEU A 7 -6.37 -18.14 -2.28
N PRO A 8 -6.33 -19.15 -1.38
CA PRO A 8 -5.79 -18.97 -0.03
C PRO A 8 -4.36 -18.41 0.00
N GLY A 9 -3.53 -18.76 -0.98
CA GLY A 9 -2.19 -18.19 -1.17
C GLY A 9 -2.23 -16.69 -1.46
N ALA A 10 -3.07 -16.27 -2.41
CA ALA A 10 -3.24 -14.86 -2.77
C ALA A 10 -3.81 -14.04 -1.61
N ARG A 11 -4.80 -14.57 -0.88
CA ARG A 11 -5.33 -13.93 0.33
C ARG A 11 -4.23 -13.70 1.39
N ARG A 12 -3.41 -14.72 1.66
CA ARG A 12 -2.29 -14.59 2.62
C ARG A 12 -1.25 -13.56 2.17
N ALA A 13 -0.89 -13.57 0.89
CA ALA A 13 0.06 -12.59 0.35
C ALA A 13 -0.50 -11.16 0.38
N LEU A 14 -1.80 -10.98 0.13
CA LEU A 14 -2.46 -9.68 0.20
C LEU A 14 -2.49 -9.13 1.64
N ILE A 15 -2.84 -9.98 2.61
CA ILE A 15 -2.76 -9.61 4.04
C ILE A 15 -1.32 -9.28 4.43
N GLY A 16 -0.36 -10.08 3.98
CA GLY A 16 1.07 -9.83 4.20
C GLY A 16 1.49 -8.48 3.65
N PHE A 17 1.07 -8.13 2.44
CA PHE A 17 1.32 -6.82 1.85
C PHE A 17 0.74 -5.69 2.70
N ALA A 18 -0.52 -5.83 3.13
CA ALA A 18 -1.19 -4.85 4.00
C ALA A 18 -0.45 -4.59 5.30
N GLU A 19 -0.03 -5.64 5.99
CA GLU A 19 0.67 -5.52 7.27
C GLU A 19 2.13 -5.08 7.09
N ASN A 20 2.84 -5.62 6.09
CA ASN A 20 4.28 -5.42 5.94
C ASN A 20 4.65 -4.09 5.25
N PHE A 21 3.75 -3.55 4.42
CA PHE A 21 3.98 -2.32 3.68
C PHE A 21 2.96 -1.23 4.04
N TYR A 22 1.67 -1.43 3.76
CA TYR A 22 0.69 -0.35 3.90
C TYR A 22 0.58 0.16 5.33
N ARG A 23 0.63 -0.72 6.34
CA ARG A 23 0.56 -0.29 7.74
C ARG A 23 1.76 0.58 8.17
N LYS A 24 2.91 0.44 7.52
CA LYS A 24 4.09 1.29 7.75
C LYS A 24 3.98 2.64 7.05
N VAL A 25 3.53 2.64 5.80
CA VAL A 25 3.41 3.86 4.97
C VAL A 25 2.20 4.70 5.39
N TYR A 26 1.11 4.05 5.77
CA TYR A 26 -0.19 4.63 6.11
C TYR A 26 -0.67 4.15 7.48
N PRO A 27 0.03 4.47 8.59
CA PRO A 27 -0.38 4.00 9.91
C PRO A 27 -1.69 4.67 10.32
N PRO A 28 -2.75 3.90 10.67
CA PRO A 28 -4.07 4.46 11.01
C PRO A 28 -4.11 5.11 12.41
N LYS A 29 -3.17 4.75 13.29
CA LYS A 29 -3.02 5.29 14.65
C LYS A 29 -1.55 5.62 14.90
N PRO A 30 -1.02 6.71 14.31
CA PRO A 30 0.36 7.07 14.56
C PRO A 30 0.52 7.56 16.01
N GLU A 31 1.69 7.33 16.60
CA GLU A 31 2.00 7.83 17.95
C GLU A 31 2.12 9.37 17.99
N LYS A 32 2.43 10.00 16.85
CA LYS A 32 2.62 11.45 16.66
C LYS A 32 2.16 11.89 15.27
N ASN A 33 2.05 13.20 15.04
CA ASN A 33 1.86 13.79 13.70
C ASN A 33 3.15 13.66 12.85
N GLN A 34 3.53 12.43 12.53
CA GLN A 34 4.72 12.12 11.75
C GLN A 34 4.43 12.23 10.24
N LEU A 35 5.38 12.82 9.52
CA LEU A 35 5.41 12.77 8.06
C LEU A 35 6.13 11.49 7.63
N PHE A 36 5.58 10.78 6.66
CA PHE A 36 6.28 9.70 5.97
C PHE A 36 7.26 10.30 4.95
N ASP A 37 8.52 9.88 5.03
CA ASP A 37 9.58 10.37 4.16
C ASP A 37 9.70 9.49 2.91
N PHE A 38 9.14 9.95 1.80
CA PHE A 38 9.25 9.26 0.51
C PHE A 38 10.63 9.43 -0.15
N SER A 39 11.54 10.25 0.40
CA SER A 39 12.91 10.35 -0.12
C SER A 39 13.77 9.13 0.23
N ASP A 40 13.40 8.36 1.27
CA ASP A 40 14.07 7.09 1.58
C ASP A 40 13.80 6.07 0.47
N THR A 41 14.82 5.40 -0.05
CA THR A 41 14.61 4.36 -1.09
C THR A 41 14.10 3.04 -0.49
N THR A 42 14.19 2.87 0.83
CA THR A 42 13.83 1.63 1.52
C THR A 42 12.37 1.25 1.30
N PHE A 43 11.44 2.23 1.31
CA PHE A 43 10.03 1.93 1.09
C PHE A 43 9.76 1.41 -0.34
N LEU A 44 10.46 1.91 -1.38
CA LEU A 44 10.31 1.39 -2.75
C LEU A 44 10.75 -0.08 -2.84
N ARG A 45 11.84 -0.43 -2.14
CA ARG A 45 12.31 -1.81 -2.08
C ARG A 45 11.31 -2.71 -1.36
N ASP A 46 10.75 -2.23 -0.25
CA ASP A 46 9.72 -2.94 0.50
C ASP A 46 8.45 -3.14 -0.34
N PHE A 47 7.98 -2.11 -1.05
CA PHE A 47 6.85 -2.19 -1.98
C PHE A 47 7.09 -3.28 -3.02
N LEU A 48 8.22 -3.21 -3.75
CA LEU A 48 8.56 -4.18 -4.80
C LEU A 48 8.68 -5.61 -4.27
N ARG A 49 9.20 -5.79 -3.04
CA ARG A 49 9.29 -7.10 -2.39
C ARG A 49 7.90 -7.68 -2.15
N GLU A 50 7.01 -6.92 -1.52
CA GLU A 50 5.65 -7.40 -1.23
C GLU A 50 4.82 -7.58 -2.51
N SER A 51 4.97 -6.71 -3.51
CA SER A 51 4.33 -6.88 -4.83
C SER A 51 4.77 -8.17 -5.50
N LYS A 52 6.08 -8.48 -5.48
CA LYS A 52 6.60 -9.74 -6.05
C LYS A 52 6.03 -10.96 -5.35
N ASN A 53 5.89 -10.91 -4.02
CA ASN A 53 5.27 -11.99 -3.25
C ASN A 53 3.80 -12.18 -3.61
N LEU A 54 3.05 -11.09 -3.76
CA LEU A 54 1.66 -11.12 -4.18
C LEU A 54 1.51 -11.70 -5.60
N PHE A 55 2.25 -11.19 -6.59
CA PHE A 55 2.18 -11.66 -7.99
C PHE A 55 2.52 -13.15 -8.16
N ARG A 56 3.45 -13.68 -7.35
CA ARG A 56 3.82 -15.10 -7.39
C ARG A 56 2.67 -16.05 -7.04
N THR A 57 1.65 -15.57 -6.34
CA THR A 57 0.53 -16.43 -5.93
C THR A 57 -0.42 -16.79 -7.07
N LYS A 58 -0.27 -16.19 -8.27
CA LYS A 58 -1.06 -16.43 -9.51
C LYS A 58 -2.59 -16.33 -9.37
N GLY A 59 -3.11 -16.02 -8.18
CA GLY A 59 -4.53 -15.79 -7.89
C GLY A 59 -4.85 -14.31 -7.69
N VAL A 60 -4.02 -13.42 -8.25
CA VAL A 60 -4.20 -11.97 -8.17
C VAL A 60 -5.07 -11.56 -9.35
N ILE A 61 -6.23 -10.98 -9.06
CA ILE A 61 -7.18 -10.49 -10.07
C ILE A 61 -6.54 -9.31 -10.81
N THR A 62 -6.84 -9.17 -12.11
CA THR A 62 -6.24 -8.17 -13.02
C THR A 62 -6.25 -6.75 -12.47
N GLU A 63 -7.29 -6.37 -11.73
CA GLU A 63 -7.45 -5.07 -11.07
C GLU A 63 -6.30 -4.76 -10.11
N PHE A 64 -5.80 -5.76 -9.38
CA PHE A 64 -4.66 -5.58 -8.48
C PHE A 64 -3.34 -5.36 -9.23
N ILE A 65 -3.20 -5.90 -10.45
CA ILE A 65 -2.04 -5.63 -11.32
C ILE A 65 -2.06 -4.15 -11.75
N PHE A 66 -3.23 -3.65 -12.16
CA PHE A 66 -3.39 -2.24 -12.53
C PHE A 66 -3.15 -1.29 -11.35
N MET A 67 -3.75 -1.58 -10.19
CA MET A 67 -3.51 -0.80 -8.97
C MET A 67 -2.02 -0.77 -8.60
N GLY A 68 -1.34 -1.93 -8.61
CA GLY A 68 0.09 -1.98 -8.27
C GLY A 68 0.98 -1.15 -9.22
N ARG A 69 0.62 -1.05 -10.51
CA ARG A 69 1.34 -0.18 -11.46
C ARG A 69 1.08 1.31 -11.20
N ALA A 70 -0.17 1.67 -10.91
CA ALA A 70 -0.53 3.05 -10.58
C ALA A 70 0.19 3.51 -9.30
N GLU A 71 0.20 2.67 -8.27
CA GLU A 71 0.91 2.93 -7.02
C GLU A 71 2.42 3.03 -7.23
N MET A 72 3.01 2.16 -8.06
CA MET A 72 4.43 2.28 -8.40
C MET A 72 4.76 3.65 -9.03
N GLY A 73 3.93 4.13 -9.97
CA GLY A 73 4.10 5.44 -10.58
C GLY A 73 3.97 6.59 -9.57
N LEU A 74 2.97 6.52 -8.68
CA LEU A 74 2.79 7.46 -7.58
C LEU A 74 4.02 7.49 -6.67
N TYR A 75 4.47 6.33 -6.20
CA TYR A 75 5.60 6.20 -5.29
C TYR A 75 6.92 6.65 -5.90
N GLN A 76 7.17 6.34 -7.18
CA GLN A 76 8.33 6.88 -7.89
C GLN A 76 8.27 8.40 -7.99
N THR A 77 7.09 8.97 -8.24
CA THR A 77 6.91 10.42 -8.33
C THR A 77 7.17 11.09 -6.99
N LEU A 78 6.56 10.59 -5.92
CA LEU A 78 6.78 11.09 -4.55
C LEU A 78 8.26 10.99 -4.14
N HIS A 79 8.93 9.89 -4.51
CA HIS A 79 10.34 9.71 -4.25
C HIS A 79 11.21 10.73 -4.99
N ARG A 80 10.98 10.94 -6.29
CA ARG A 80 11.69 11.95 -7.09
C ARG A 80 11.50 13.36 -6.54
N LEU A 81 10.30 13.68 -6.06
CA LEU A 81 9.98 14.95 -5.42
C LEU A 81 10.53 15.07 -3.99
N LYS A 82 11.12 14.00 -3.43
CA LYS A 82 11.56 13.92 -2.02
C LYS A 82 10.44 14.31 -1.06
N ALA A 83 9.22 13.88 -1.37
CA ALA A 83 8.02 14.30 -0.66
C ALA A 83 8.02 13.81 0.79
N ARG A 84 7.52 14.66 1.70
CA ARG A 84 7.22 14.31 3.08
C ARG A 84 5.74 14.53 3.32
N VAL A 85 4.99 13.46 3.56
CA VAL A 85 3.52 13.49 3.51
C VAL A 85 2.93 13.02 4.84
N PRO A 86 1.91 13.69 5.40
CA PRO A 86 1.22 13.25 6.61
C PRO A 86 0.24 12.10 6.31
N THR A 87 0.76 10.96 5.85
CA THR A 87 -0.02 9.81 5.38
C THR A 87 -1.04 9.31 6.40
N SER A 88 -0.69 9.31 7.68
CA SER A 88 -1.63 8.96 8.75
C SER A 88 -2.84 9.90 8.88
N GLN A 89 -2.66 11.19 8.62
CA GLN A 89 -3.77 12.15 8.64
C GLN A 89 -4.70 11.91 7.45
N ILE A 90 -4.14 11.57 6.29
CA ILE A 90 -4.94 11.17 5.12
C ILE A 90 -5.84 9.99 5.49
N VAL A 91 -5.26 8.94 6.09
CA VAL A 91 -6.00 7.75 6.52
C VAL A 91 -7.09 8.08 7.52
N ARG A 92 -6.78 8.86 8.56
CA ARG A 92 -7.75 9.27 9.58
C ARG A 92 -8.93 10.02 8.94
N ASN A 93 -8.65 11.03 8.12
CA ASN A 93 -9.67 11.85 7.48
C ASN A 93 -10.54 10.99 6.54
N THR A 94 -9.95 10.07 5.79
CA THR A 94 -10.71 9.17 4.91
C THR A 94 -11.64 8.25 5.72
N PHE A 95 -11.19 7.68 6.83
CA PHE A 95 -12.04 6.82 7.67
C PHE A 95 -13.14 7.59 8.40
N GLU A 96 -12.85 8.78 8.92
CA GLU A 96 -13.86 9.64 9.56
C GLU A 96 -14.97 10.05 8.58
N ASN A 97 -14.60 10.35 7.33
CA ASN A 97 -15.56 10.72 6.27
C ASN A 97 -16.38 9.53 5.72
N LEU A 98 -15.97 8.29 5.97
CA LEU A 98 -16.71 7.07 5.56
C LEU A 98 -17.72 6.60 6.62
N THR A 99 -17.70 7.20 7.81
CA THR A 99 -18.65 6.94 8.91
C THR A 99 -19.83 7.92 8.98
N LEU A 100 -19.98 8.78 7.97
CA LEU A 100 -21.12 9.67 7.74
C LEU A 100 -22.00 9.12 6.61
#